data_AF-A0A937TAQ8-F1
#
_entry.id   AF-A0A937TAQ8-F1
#
_cell.length_a   1.000
_cell.length_b   1.000
_cell.length_c   1.000
_cell.angle_alpha   90.00
_cell.angle_beta   90.00
_cell.angle_gamma   90.00
#
_symmetry.space_group_name_H-M   'P 1'
#
loop_
_entity.id
_entity.type
_entity.pdbx_description
1 polymer ?
#
loop_
_entity_poly.entity_id
_entity_poly.type
_entity_poly.pdbx_seq_one_letter_code
_entity_poly.pdbx_strand_id
1 'polypeptide(L)' 'MRYILFLSIVALSCSAVGCRSVAVYERARLQDPLMKYGESAAETHFYQKVYYSREGSVGGIGSSAGGGCGCY' A
#
# COMPACT_ATOMS: atom_id res chain seq x y z
N MET A 1 27.66 -2.27 40.39
CA MET A 1 26.72 -1.16 40.14
C MET A 1 27.18 -0.19 39.06
N ARG A 2 28.46 0.25 39.04
CA ARG A 2 28.97 1.18 38.01
C ARG A 2 28.87 0.68 36.56
N TYR A 3 29.06 -0.63 36.32
CA TYR A 3 28.92 -1.24 34.99
C TYR A 3 27.47 -1.35 34.51
N ILE A 4 26.51 -1.52 35.43
CA ILE A 4 25.07 -1.61 35.11
C ILE A 4 24.55 -0.25 34.65
N LEU A 5 24.97 0.82 35.33
CA LEU A 5 24.70 2.20 34.91
C LEU A 5 25.31 2.54 33.55
N PHE A 6 26.51 2.03 33.26
CA PHE A 6 27.15 2.26 31.97
C PHE A 6 26.40 1.55 30.82
N LEU A 7 25.94 0.31 31.06
CA LEU A 7 25.14 -0.46 30.11
C LEU A 7 23.78 0.18 29.81
N SER A 8 23.10 0.72 30.83
CA SER A 8 21.81 1.38 30.63
C SER A 8 21.93 2.69 29.82
N ILE A 9 23.00 3.46 30.04
CA ILE A 9 23.27 4.69 29.28
C ILE A 9 23.54 4.39 27.81
N VAL A 10 24.34 3.36 27.52
CA VAL A 10 24.62 2.93 26.14
C VAL A 10 23.36 2.46 25.43
N ALA A 11 22.54 1.63 26.10
CA ALA A 11 21.28 1.15 25.54
C ALA A 11 20.32 2.30 25.19
N LEU A 12 20.18 3.29 26.08
CA LEU A 12 19.31 4.45 25.87
C LEU A 12 19.78 5.35 24.71
N SER A 13 21.09 5.50 24.55
CA SER A 13 21.68 6.31 23.47
C SER A 13 21.44 5.69 22.07
N CYS A 14 21.41 4.36 21.97
CA CYS A 14 21.23 3.67 20.70
C CYS A 14 19.80 3.80 20.16
N SER A 15 18.82 3.91 21.06
CA SER A 15 17.40 4.07 20.70
C SER A 15 17.09 5.40 19.98
N ALA A 16 17.93 6.43 20.16
CA ALA A 16 17.72 7.75 19.56
C ALA A 16 18.18 7.87 18.09
N VAL A 17 18.99 6.93 17.59
CA VAL A 17 19.61 7.03 16.26
C VAL A 17 18.67 6.61 15.11
N GLY A 18 17.59 5.89 15.40
CA GLY A 18 16.68 5.35 14.38
C GLY A 18 15.65 6.34 13.81
N CYS A 19 15.39 7.46 14.48
CA CYS A 19 14.35 8.40 14.08
C CYS A 19 14.91 9.51 13.17
N ARG A 20 15.24 9.15 11.92
CA ARG A 20 15.69 10.12 10.90
C ARG A 20 14.59 10.36 9.87
N SER A 21 14.27 11.64 9.64
CA SER A 21 13.38 12.03 8.54
C SER A 21 14.10 11.81 7.22
N VAL A 22 13.60 10.87 6.41
CA VAL A 22 14.11 10.53 5.09
C VAL A 22 13.34 11.34 4.04
N ALA A 23 14.04 11.87 3.03
CA ALA A 23 13.40 12.67 2.00
C ALA A 23 12.49 11.81 1.10
N VAL A 24 11.46 12.42 0.50
CA VAL A 24 10.45 11.67 -0.26
C VAL A 24 11.05 10.89 -1.43
N TYR A 25 12.11 11.39 -2.06
CA TYR A 25 12.78 10.71 -3.17
C TYR A 25 13.62 9.49 -2.73
N GLU A 26 14.14 9.48 -1.49
CA GLU A 26 14.94 8.37 -0.97
C GLU A 26 14.08 7.11 -0.71
N ARG A 27 12.78 7.31 -0.46
CA ARG A 27 11.81 6.23 -0.26
C ARG A 27 11.13 5.73 -1.54
N ALA A 28 11.53 6.22 -2.72
CA ALA A 28 10.88 5.88 -4.00
C ALA A 28 10.82 4.36 -4.26
N ARG A 29 11.91 3.63 -3.97
CA ARG A 29 11.98 2.17 -4.16
C ARG A 29 10.97 1.40 -3.30
N LEU A 30 10.62 1.92 -2.11
CA LEU A 30 9.62 1.30 -1.22
C LEU A 30 8.18 1.68 -1.60
N GLN A 31 8.00 2.65 -2.50
CA GLN A 31 6.69 3.10 -2.95
C GLN A 31 6.28 2.49 -4.29
N ASP A 32 7.03 1.49 -4.78
CA ASP A 32 6.70 0.79 -6.02
C ASP A 32 5.30 0.15 -5.90
N PRO A 33 4.35 0.48 -6.80
CA PRO A 33 3.01 -0.11 -6.81
C PRO A 33 3.02 -1.64 -6.88
N LEU A 34 4.07 -2.24 -7.46
CA LEU A 34 4.25 -3.69 -7.53
C LEU A 34 4.44 -4.33 -6.15
N MET A 35 4.99 -3.59 -5.18
CA MET A 35 5.22 -4.08 -3.82
C MET A 35 4.00 -3.92 -2.90
N LYS A 36 2.89 -3.38 -3.39
CA LYS A 36 1.67 -3.28 -2.60
C LYS A 36 1.06 -4.67 -2.40
N TYR A 37 0.69 -4.96 -1.17
CA TYR A 37 -0.11 -6.15 -0.87
C TYR A 37 -1.52 -5.99 -1.44
N GLY A 38 -1.99 -7.00 -2.16
CA GLY A 38 -3.32 -7.02 -2.77
C GLY A 38 -3.27 -7.02 -4.30
N GLU A 39 -4.45 -7.02 -4.91
CA GLU A 39 -4.59 -6.95 -6.36
C GLU A 39 -4.19 -5.57 -6.87
N SER A 40 -3.52 -5.54 -8.02
CA SER A 40 -3.26 -4.28 -8.70
C SER A 40 -4.57 -3.69 -9.23
N ALA A 41 -4.60 -2.39 -9.49
CA ALA A 41 -5.77 -1.74 -10.08
C ALA A 41 -6.20 -2.39 -11.43
N ALA A 42 -5.22 -2.91 -12.19
CA ALA A 42 -5.49 -3.63 -13.44
C ALA A 42 -6.15 -5.00 -13.19
N GLU A 43 -5.67 -5.74 -12.19
CA GLU A 43 -6.25 -7.03 -11.77
C GLU A 43 -7.67 -6.84 -11.27
N THR A 44 -7.89 -5.88 -10.36
CA THR A 44 -9.23 -5.57 -9.83
C THR A 44 -10.18 -5.18 -10.96
N HIS A 45 -9.74 -4.31 -11.89
CA HIS A 45 -10.54 -3.93 -13.04
C HIS A 45 -10.87 -5.12 -13.97
N PHE A 46 -9.90 -6.02 -14.19
CA PHE A 46 -10.11 -7.23 -14.98
C PHE A 46 -11.15 -8.15 -14.35
N TYR A 47 -11.00 -8.50 -13.07
CA TYR A 47 -11.97 -9.35 -12.36
C TYR A 47 -13.35 -8.73 -12.34
N GLN A 48 -13.44 -7.43 -12.07
CA GLN A 48 -14.70 -6.70 -12.13
C GLN A 48 -15.38 -6.85 -13.50
N LYS A 49 -14.66 -6.65 -14.61
CA LYS A 49 -15.21 -6.85 -15.97
C LYS A 49 -15.73 -8.26 -16.20
N VAL A 50 -15.01 -9.28 -15.72
CA VAL A 50 -15.42 -10.69 -15.85
C VAL A 50 -16.68 -10.96 -15.04
N TYR A 51 -16.74 -10.49 -13.79
CA TYR A 51 -17.93 -10.67 -12.94
C TYR A 51 -19.16 -9.95 -13.51
N TYR A 52 -19.04 -8.69 -13.96
CA TYR A 52 -20.14 -7.97 -14.58
C TYR A 52 -20.65 -8.65 -15.86
N SER A 53 -19.72 -9.15 -16.69
CA SER A 53 -20.08 -9.85 -17.93
C SER A 53 -20.88 -11.14 -17.67
N ARG A 54 -20.68 -11.76 -16.50
CA ARG A 54 -21.37 -13.00 -16.11
C ARG A 54 -22.70 -12.74 -15.40
N GLU A 55 -22.77 -11.73 -14.54
CA GLU A 55 -23.95 -11.47 -13.72
C GLU A 55 -24.99 -10.57 -14.40
N GLY A 56 -24.66 -9.94 -15.54
CA GLY A 56 -25.57 -9.02 -16.21
C GLY A 56 -25.93 -7.80 -15.34
N SER A 57 -25.12 -7.51 -14.32
CA SER A 57 -25.38 -6.47 -13.33
C SER A 57 -25.14 -5.08 -13.93
N VAL A 58 -26.26 -4.42 -14.18
CA VAL A 58 -26.37 -3.01 -14.59
C VAL A 58 -25.72 -2.12 -13.51
N GLY A 59 -24.55 -1.54 -13.81
CA GLY A 59 -23.89 -0.52 -12.99
C GLY A 59 -22.86 -1.08 -11.99
N GLY A 60 -21.58 -0.81 -12.25
CA GLY A 60 -20.46 -1.32 -11.45
C GLY A 60 -20.14 -0.51 -10.18
N ILE A 61 -19.50 -1.20 -9.23
CA ILE A 61 -18.93 -0.66 -7.99
C ILE A 61 -17.65 0.13 -8.34
N GLY A 62 -17.67 1.46 -8.16
CA GLY A 62 -16.46 2.27 -8.00
C GLY A 62 -16.13 3.30 -9.07
N SER A 63 -16.88 3.45 -10.15
CA SER A 63 -16.79 4.63 -11.02
C SER A 63 -18.08 4.84 -11.80
N SER A 64 -18.40 6.11 -12.02
CA SER A 64 -19.66 6.66 -12.51
C SER A 64 -20.22 5.96 -13.75
N ALA A 65 -21.50 5.56 -13.64
CA ALA A 65 -22.48 5.44 -14.72
C ALA A 65 -22.13 4.52 -15.90
N GLY A 66 -22.72 3.33 -15.93
CA GLY A 66 -22.70 2.46 -17.09
C GLY A 66 -23.67 1.30 -16.96
N GLY A 67 -24.95 1.63 -16.76
CA GLY A 67 -26.00 0.63 -16.84
C GLY A 67 -26.25 0.22 -18.29
N GLY A 68 -25.98 -1.04 -18.63
CA GLY A 68 -26.45 -1.67 -19.86
C GLY A 68 -25.59 -1.47 -21.11
N CYS A 69 -25.58 -2.52 -21.96
CA CYS A 69 -24.99 -2.63 -23.31
C CYS A 69 -23.64 -1.91 -23.49
N GLY A 70 -22.57 -2.59 -23.09
CA GLY A 70 -21.22 -2.03 -23.07
C GLY A 70 -20.76 -1.41 -24.39
N CYS A 71 -20.34 -0.15 -24.29
CA CYS A 71 -19.17 0.41 -24.97
C CYS A 71 -18.47 1.27 -23.90
N TYR A 72 -17.15 1.28 -23.99
CA TYR A 72 -16.23 2.12 -23.21
C TYR A 72 -16.75 3.54 -22.92
#